data_AF-A0A2V5M6W5-F1
#
_entry.id   AF-A0A2V5M6W5-F1
#
_cell.length_a   1.000
_cell.length_b   1.000
_cell.length_c   1.000
_cell.angle_alpha   90.00
_cell.angle_beta   90.00
_cell.angle_gamma   90.00
#
_symmetry.space_group_name_H-M   'P 1'
#
loop_
_entity.id
_entity.type
_entity.pdbx_description
1 polymer ?
#
loop_
_entity_poly.entity_id
_entity_poly.type
_entity_poly.pdbx_seq_one_letter_code
_entity_poly.pdbx_strand_id
1 'polypeptide(L)'
;MFFDCRTEEIRTVPFPCSLALIIADSGRQRELASGEYNLRRAETQNAAAAFGVRVLRDLKSSQMNDHGNIPDLLRRRARHVVEENDR
;
A
#
# COMPACT_ATOMS: atom_id res chain seq x y z
N MET A 1 13.77 7.32 8.05
CA MET A 1 14.11 7.32 6.60
C MET A 1 12.81 7.36 5.83
N PHE A 2 12.76 8.12 4.76
CA PHE A 2 11.69 8.10 3.76
C PHE A 2 12.28 7.51 2.48
N PHE A 3 11.57 6.57 1.86
CA PHE A 3 11.97 5.91 0.62
C PHE A 3 10.84 5.99 -0.39
N ASP A 4 11.14 6.57 -1.54
CA ASP A 4 10.21 6.65 -2.66
C ASP A 4 10.39 5.41 -3.56
N CYS A 5 9.45 4.46 -3.50
CA CYS A 5 9.53 3.23 -4.30
C CYS A 5 9.36 3.41 -5.82
N ARG A 6 9.06 4.63 -6.32
CA ARG A 6 8.94 4.93 -7.75
C ARG A 6 10.23 5.52 -8.30
N THR A 7 10.78 6.50 -7.60
CA THR A 7 11.99 7.22 -8.04
C THR A 7 13.26 6.64 -7.44
N GLU A 8 13.12 5.74 -6.45
CA GLU A 8 14.18 5.20 -5.62
C GLU A 8 14.89 6.27 -4.78
N GLU A 9 14.28 7.45 -4.63
CA GLU A 9 14.82 8.53 -3.82
C GLU A 9 14.80 8.17 -2.33
N ILE A 10 15.88 8.50 -1.64
CA ILE A 10 16.06 8.26 -0.21
C ILE A 10 16.26 9.60 0.48
N ARG A 11 15.47 9.83 1.53
CA ARG A 11 15.64 10.97 2.43
C ARG A 11 15.82 10.50 3.87
N THR A 12 16.94 10.87 4.47
CA THR A 12 17.17 10.62 5.90
C THR A 12 16.30 11.56 6.73
N VAL A 13 15.51 10.99 7.64
CA VAL A 13 14.68 11.74 8.59
C VAL A 13 15.18 11.37 9.98
N PRO A 14 15.72 12.32 10.76
CA PRO A 14 16.24 12.04 12.09
C PRO A 14 15.12 11.62 13.03
N PHE A 15 15.41 10.67 13.91
CA PHE A 15 14.47 10.25 14.94
C PHE A 15 14.52 11.23 16.13
N PRO A 16 13.37 11.73 16.64
CA PRO A 16 13.36 12.68 17.74
C PRO A 16 13.96 12.09 19.04
N CYS A 17 14.88 12.80 19.68
CA CYS A 17 15.56 12.34 20.89
C CYS A 17 14.64 12.19 22.12
N SER A 18 13.48 12.85 22.11
CA SER A 18 12.48 12.78 23.19
C SER A 18 11.51 11.60 23.07
N LEU A 19 11.64 10.77 22.02
CA LEU A 19 10.78 9.63 21.75
C LEU A 19 11.54 8.32 21.91
N ALA A 20 10.78 7.24 22.10
CA ALA A 20 11.28 5.87 22.03
C ALA A 20 10.44 5.06 21.04
N LEU A 21 11.08 4.15 20.29
CA LEU A 21 10.40 3.19 19.43
C LEU A 21 10.32 1.85 20.16
N ILE A 22 9.10 1.40 20.45
CA ILE A 22 8.86 0.09 21.07
C ILE A 22 8.41 -0.87 19.97
N ILE A 23 9.08 -2.01 19.88
CA ILE A 23 8.71 -3.11 18.97
C ILE A 23 8.06 -4.20 19.82
N ALA A 24 6.80 -4.51 19.52
CA ALA A 24 6.05 -5.58 20.18
C ALA A 24 5.91 -6.77 19.22
N ASP A 25 6.51 -7.90 19.59
CA ASP A 25 6.38 -9.15 18.85
C ASP A 25 5.11 -9.90 19.32
N SER A 26 4.27 -10.29 18.36
CA SER A 26 3.07 -11.09 18.59
C SER A 26 3.35 -12.52 19.03
N GLY A 27 4.58 -13.03 18.87
CA GLY A 27 4.97 -14.41 19.20
C GLY A 27 4.36 -15.48 18.29
N ARG A 28 3.64 -15.09 17.23
CA ARG A 28 3.05 -16.01 16.26
C ARG A 28 4.12 -16.46 15.26
N GLN A 29 4.43 -17.75 15.23
CA GLN A 29 5.20 -18.33 14.14
C GLN A 29 4.40 -18.26 12.85
N ARG A 30 4.91 -17.50 11.88
CA ARG A 30 4.35 -17.42 10.54
C ARG A 30 4.94 -18.60 9.76
N GLU A 31 4.10 -19.57 9.37
CA GLU A 31 4.44 -20.40 8.21
C GLU A 31 4.67 -19.46 7.02
N LEU A 32 5.62 -19.79 6.13
CA LEU A 32 5.92 -19.00 4.94
C LEU A 32 4.61 -18.74 4.17
N ALA A 33 4.03 -17.56 4.38
CA ALA A 33 2.72 -17.12 3.90
C ALA A 33 2.76 -16.78 2.39
N SER A 34 3.34 -17.70 1.61
CA SER A 34 3.62 -17.53 0.19
C SER A 34 2.35 -17.30 -0.62
N GLY A 35 1.19 -17.80 -0.16
CA GLY A 35 -0.09 -17.64 -0.84
C GLY A 35 -0.71 -16.25 -0.68
N GLU A 36 -0.92 -15.78 0.54
CA GLU A 36 -1.68 -14.56 0.81
C GLU A 36 -0.99 -13.30 0.30
N TYR A 37 0.33 -13.24 0.39
CA TYR A 37 1.09 -12.11 -0.14
C TYR A 37 1.00 -12.02 -1.66
N ASN A 38 1.18 -13.15 -2.36
CA ASN A 38 1.07 -13.21 -3.82
C ASN A 38 -0.36 -12.90 -4.30
N LEU A 39 -1.37 -13.39 -3.57
CA LEU A 39 -2.76 -13.06 -3.83
C LEU A 39 -2.98 -11.55 -3.71
N ARG A 40 -2.53 -10.92 -2.63
CA ARG A 40 -2.64 -9.46 -2.46
C ARG A 40 -1.94 -8.69 -3.58
N ARG A 41 -0.77 -9.14 -4.02
CA ARG A 41 -0.05 -8.51 -5.13
C ARG A 41 -0.85 -8.60 -6.43
N ALA A 42 -1.47 -9.74 -6.72
CA ALA A 42 -2.32 -9.88 -7.89
C ALA A 42 -3.58 -9.00 -7.78
N GLU A 43 -4.20 -8.94 -6.60
CA GLU A 43 -5.37 -8.09 -6.36
C GLU A 43 -5.06 -6.59 -6.55
N THR A 44 -3.90 -6.10 -6.12
CA THR A 44 -3.51 -4.69 -6.32
C THR A 44 -3.20 -4.37 -7.78
N GLN A 45 -2.61 -5.32 -8.53
CA GLN A 45 -2.41 -5.19 -9.98
C GLN A 45 -3.75 -5.15 -10.73
N ASN A 46 -4.69 -6.04 -10.39
CA ASN A 46 -6.03 -6.04 -10.95
C ASN A 46 -6.79 -4.76 -10.61
N ALA A 47 -6.60 -4.22 -9.41
CA ALA A 47 -7.18 -2.95 -9.03
C ALA A 47 -6.63 -1.80 -9.87
N ALA A 48 -5.30 -1.73 -10.09
CA ALA A 48 -4.71 -0.72 -10.96
C ALA A 48 -5.31 -0.77 -12.38
N ALA A 49 -5.45 -1.97 -12.94
CA ALA A 49 -6.08 -2.17 -14.24
C ALA A 49 -7.56 -1.73 -14.26
N ALA A 50 -8.33 -2.05 -13.22
CA ALA A 50 -9.73 -1.65 -13.09
C ALA A 50 -9.92 -0.12 -13.00
N PHE A 51 -8.95 0.59 -12.43
CA PHE A 51 -8.91 2.06 -12.37
C PHE A 51 -8.22 2.69 -13.59
N GLY A 52 -7.76 1.90 -14.56
CA GLY A 52 -7.13 2.40 -15.78
C GLY A 52 -5.74 3.03 -15.57
N VAL A 53 -5.05 2.70 -14.47
CA VAL A 53 -3.72 3.22 -14.15
C VAL A 53 -2.66 2.11 -14.21
N ARG A 54 -1.40 2.49 -14.48
CA ARG A 54 -0.29 1.52 -14.55
C ARG A 54 0.03 0.94 -13.17
N VAL A 55 0.06 1.79 -12.15
CA VAL A 55 0.23 1.43 -10.75
C VAL A 55 -0.69 2.29 -9.89
N LEU A 56 -1.11 1.77 -8.73
CA LEU A 56 -2.05 2.47 -7.85
C LEU A 56 -1.54 3.83 -7.36
N ARG A 57 -0.23 4.05 -7.34
CA ARG A 57 0.37 5.36 -7.03
C ARG A 57 -0.02 6.48 -8.01
N ASP A 58 -0.45 6.15 -9.22
CA ASP A 58 -0.94 7.15 -10.19
C ASP A 58 -2.39 7.56 -9.93
N LEU A 59 -3.10 6.87 -9.04
CA LEU A 59 -4.48 7.14 -8.71
C LEU A 59 -4.57 8.17 -7.57
N LYS A 60 -5.32 9.26 -7.77
CA LYS A 60 -5.62 10.21 -6.70
C LYS A 60 -6.80 9.72 -5.86
N SER A 61 -6.76 9.96 -4.56
CA SER A 61 -7.84 9.64 -3.62
C SER A 61 -9.20 10.23 -4.05
N SER A 62 -9.22 11.40 -4.70
CA SER A 62 -10.45 12.00 -5.24
C SER A 62 -11.10 11.18 -6.36
N GLN A 63 -10.34 10.40 -7.11
CA GLN A 63 -10.82 9.60 -8.25
C GLN A 63 -11.44 8.27 -7.79
N MET A 64 -11.34 7.92 -6.51
CA MET A 64 -11.75 6.62 -5.99
C MET A 64 -13.27 6.38 -6.04
N ASN A 65 -14.06 7.45 -6.12
CA ASN A 65 -15.53 7.41 -6.15
C ASN A 65 -16.11 7.42 -7.57
N ASP A 66 -15.32 7.77 -8.59
CA ASP A 66 -15.82 8.09 -9.94
C ASP A 66 -15.92 6.88 -10.88
N HIS A 67 -15.59 5.67 -10.41
CA HIS A 67 -15.58 4.49 -11.25
C HIS A 67 -16.74 3.53 -10.94
N GLY A 68 -17.72 3.50 -11.83
CA GLY A 68 -18.78 2.50 -11.87
C GLY A 68 -18.25 1.14 -12.32
N ASN A 69 -18.77 0.06 -11.72
CA ASN A 69 -18.51 -1.35 -12.04
C ASN A 69 -17.17 -1.99 -11.59
N ILE A 70 -16.39 -1.35 -10.71
CA ILE A 70 -15.23 -2.01 -10.08
C ILE A 70 -15.67 -2.91 -8.92
N PRO A 71 -15.24 -4.18 -8.86
CA PRO A 71 -15.50 -5.08 -7.74
C PRO A 71 -15.06 -4.49 -6.39
N ASP A 72 -15.89 -4.68 -5.35
CA ASP A 72 -15.64 -4.10 -4.02
C ASP A 72 -14.31 -4.51 -3.40
N LEU A 73 -13.85 -5.73 -3.67
CA LEU A 73 -12.53 -6.19 -3.24
C LEU A 73 -11.41 -5.31 -3.83
N LEU A 74 -11.43 -5.09 -5.15
CA LEU A 74 -10.41 -4.28 -5.84
C LEU A 74 -10.47 -2.82 -5.40
N ARG A 75 -11.69 -2.28 -5.22
CA ARG A 75 -11.89 -0.93 -4.67
C ARG A 75 -11.27 -0.78 -3.28
N ARG A 76 -11.46 -1.76 -2.39
CA ARG A 76 -10.85 -1.76 -1.05
C ARG A 76 -9.33 -1.88 -1.10
N ARG A 77 -8.77 -2.67 -2.03
CA ARG A 77 -7.32 -2.78 -2.21
C ARG A 77 -6.71 -1.49 -2.74
N ALA A 78 -7.31 -0.88 -3.76
CA ALA A 78 -6.87 0.41 -4.28
C ALA A 78 -6.91 1.48 -3.19
N ARG A 79 -8.04 1.58 -2.48
CA ARG A 79 -8.22 2.52 -1.37
C ARG A 79 -7.11 2.40 -0.34
N HIS A 80 -6.86 1.19 0.15
CA HIS A 80 -5.83 0.97 1.14
C HIS A 80 -4.44 1.43 0.68
N VAL A 81 -4.04 1.11 -0.56
CA VAL A 81 -2.72 1.48 -1.08
C VAL A 81 -2.58 2.99 -1.29
N VAL A 82 -3.60 3.64 -1.85
CA VAL A 82 -3.55 5.10 -2.11
C VAL A 82 -3.56 5.87 -0.80
N GLU A 83 -4.46 5.53 0.13
CA GLU A 83 -4.52 6.20 1.44
C GLU A 83 -3.24 6.00 2.25
N GLU A 84 -2.61 4.81 2.19
CA GLU A 84 -1.34 4.57 2.86
C GLU A 84 -0.18 5.34 2.22
N ASN A 85 -0.22 5.57 0.90
CA ASN A 85 0.76 6.40 0.20
C ASN A 85 0.57 7.91 0.48
N ASP A 86 -0.66 8.34 0.82
CA ASP A 86 -0.99 9.73 1.14
C ASP A 86 -0.71 10.11 2.63
N ARG A 87 -0.53 9.12 3.53
CA ARG A 87 -0.21 9.34 4.97
C ARG A 87 1.24 9.75 5.21
#